data_AF-A0A536LKP2-F1
#
_entry.id   AF-A0A536LKP2-F1
#
_cell.length_a   1.000
_cell.length_b   1.000
_cell.length_c   1.000
_cell.angle_alpha   90.00
_cell.angle_beta   90.00
_cell.angle_gamma   90.00
#
_symmetry.space_group_name_H-M   'P 1'
#
loop_
_entity.id
_entity.type
_entity.pdbx_description
1 polymer ?
#
loop_
_entity_poly.entity_id
_entity_poly.type
_entity_poly.pdbx_seq_one_letter_code
_entity_poly.pdbx_strand_id
1 'polypeptide(L)'
;MTRALKERVDSREAKREPPYRTTMELTPEQQKALAEKLGGIQNYNPVVLREMARKDRRFFAPLIMSILSAEFRGIDFFGRFVVDTEDEVPWHMTLGVARQTFDESRHTLLNMKLLEHLGSSVGEYPDIILGPQRDDIPPEELDPAILLARVNVALEGFALTTFEEIRALAEQTGEEMVAHCHDYNMADEVTHVALGDYWLEKLSQVQPWRKERARAAQQEFETNIAMVRQMARSYMAASTPSEATPSGNGN
;
A
#
# COMPACT_ATOMS: atom_id res chain seq x y z
N MET A 1 29.06 10.45 -11.14
CA MET A 1 27.91 10.98 -10.36
C MET A 1 27.32 9.95 -9.39
N THR A 2 27.38 8.66 -9.72
CA THR A 2 26.69 7.53 -9.07
C THR A 2 27.09 7.28 -7.60
N ARG A 3 28.39 7.21 -7.27
CA ARG A 3 28.85 6.94 -5.90
C ARG A 3 28.38 7.98 -4.86
N ALA A 4 28.40 9.27 -5.22
CA ALA A 4 27.96 10.35 -4.34
C ALA A 4 26.43 10.36 -4.13
N LEU A 5 25.64 9.83 -5.08
CA LEU A 5 24.20 9.69 -4.90
C LEU A 5 23.90 8.48 -4.01
N LYS A 6 24.54 7.33 -4.24
CA LYS A 6 24.39 6.13 -3.39
C LYS A 6 24.73 6.40 -1.92
N GLU A 7 25.84 7.10 -1.67
CA GLU A 7 26.23 7.55 -0.33
C GLU A 7 25.20 8.49 0.32
N ARG A 8 24.49 9.32 -0.48
CA ARG A 8 23.42 10.19 0.01
C ARG A 8 22.12 9.45 0.29
N VAL A 9 21.74 8.48 -0.53
CA VAL A 9 20.52 7.68 -0.25
C VAL A 9 20.75 6.74 0.95
N ASP A 10 22.00 6.40 1.27
CA ASP A 10 22.34 5.70 2.52
C ASP A 10 22.21 6.58 3.77
N SER A 11 21.95 7.89 3.63
CA SER A 11 21.54 8.71 4.78
C SER A 11 20.16 8.24 5.26
N ARG A 12 20.15 7.49 6.37
CA ARG A 12 19.01 6.73 6.90
C ARG A 12 17.89 7.58 7.53
N GLU A 13 17.92 8.89 7.31
CA GLU A 13 16.96 9.81 7.91
C GLU A 13 15.83 10.07 6.91
N ALA A 14 14.62 9.62 7.25
CA ALA A 14 13.43 9.91 6.46
C ALA A 14 13.28 11.42 6.28
N LYS A 15 13.06 11.85 5.03
CA LYS A 15 12.80 13.27 4.69
C LYS A 15 11.33 13.60 4.55
N ARG A 16 10.45 12.65 4.91
CA ARG A 16 9.01 12.82 4.90
C ARG A 16 8.58 13.77 6.03
N GLU A 17 7.69 14.70 5.71
CA GLU A 17 7.05 15.58 6.68
C GLU A 17 5.51 15.42 6.64
N PRO A 18 4.86 15.09 7.77
CA PRO A 18 5.47 14.66 9.03
C PRO A 18 6.19 13.30 8.90
N PRO A 19 7.16 13.00 9.78
CA PRO A 19 7.85 11.71 9.79
C PRO A 19 6.87 10.54 9.90
N TYR A 20 7.27 9.38 9.38
CA TYR A 20 6.52 8.14 9.57
C TYR A 20 6.28 7.89 11.06
N ARG A 21 5.05 7.51 11.40
CA ARG A 21 4.64 7.22 12.77
C ARG A 21 3.57 6.15 12.79
N THR A 22 3.95 4.95 13.20
CA THR A 22 3.07 3.79 13.34
C THR A 22 2.20 3.85 14.60
N THR A 23 1.21 2.96 14.69
CA THR A 23 0.39 2.79 15.91
C THR A 23 1.22 2.43 17.14
N MET A 24 2.36 1.74 16.97
CA MET A 24 3.25 1.32 18.06
C MET A 24 4.01 2.50 18.69
N GLU A 25 4.15 3.60 17.96
CA GLU A 25 4.87 4.80 18.40
C GLU A 25 3.95 5.84 19.08
N LEU A 26 2.64 5.55 19.15
CA LEU A 26 1.67 6.43 19.79
C LEU A 26 1.75 6.37 21.31
N THR A 27 1.63 7.53 21.97
CA THR A 27 1.46 7.59 23.43
C THR A 27 0.10 7.00 23.84
N PRO A 28 -0.10 6.61 25.12
CA PRO A 28 -1.39 6.11 25.60
C PRO A 28 -2.56 7.07 25.33
N GLU A 29 -2.33 8.39 25.43
CA GLU A 29 -3.33 9.41 25.15
C GLU A 29 -3.68 9.46 23.66
N GLN A 30 -2.68 9.34 22.78
CA GLN A 30 -2.89 9.29 21.33
C GLN A 30 -3.60 8.00 20.91
N GLN A 31 -3.25 6.85 21.51
CA GLN A 31 -3.95 5.59 21.29
C GLN A 31 -5.42 5.67 21.71
N LYS A 32 -5.69 6.30 22.86
CA LYS A 32 -7.07 6.53 23.33
C LYS A 32 -7.84 7.42 22.37
N ALA A 33 -7.27 8.55 21.94
CA ALA A 33 -7.91 9.45 20.98
C ALA A 33 -8.19 8.76 19.63
N LEU A 34 -7.25 7.95 19.14
CA LEU A 34 -7.44 7.16 17.93
C LEU A 34 -8.54 6.12 18.11
N ALA A 35 -8.57 5.41 19.24
CA ALA A 35 -9.60 4.43 19.55
C ALA A 35 -11.00 5.09 19.63
N GLU A 36 -11.12 6.27 20.22
CA GLU A 36 -12.37 7.02 20.26
C GLU A 36 -12.84 7.43 18.86
N LYS A 37 -11.93 7.91 18.00
CA LYS A 37 -12.24 8.23 16.58
C LYS A 37 -12.71 7.01 15.79
N LEU A 38 -12.12 5.85 16.04
CA LEU A 38 -12.33 4.64 15.25
C LEU A 38 -13.34 3.65 15.85
N GLY A 39 -13.84 3.89 17.06
CA GLY A 39 -14.64 2.90 17.79
C GLY A 39 -13.81 1.68 18.26
N GLY A 40 -12.50 1.87 18.46
CA GLY A 40 -11.53 0.86 18.83
C GLY A 40 -10.28 0.92 17.96
N ILE A 41 -9.10 0.81 18.57
CA ILE A 41 -7.82 0.88 17.85
C ILE A 41 -7.64 -0.29 16.86
N GLN A 42 -8.22 -1.44 17.18
CA GLN A 42 -8.21 -2.64 16.33
C GLN A 42 -8.95 -2.45 15.00
N ASN A 43 -9.81 -1.41 14.91
CA ASN A 43 -10.48 -1.06 13.66
C ASN A 43 -9.55 -0.34 12.67
N TYR A 44 -8.35 0.06 13.09
CA TYR A 44 -7.35 0.67 12.22
C TYR A 44 -6.64 -0.37 11.34
N ASN A 45 -7.40 -0.93 10.41
CA ASN A 45 -6.97 -1.93 9.44
C ASN A 45 -7.65 -1.61 8.09
N PRO A 46 -6.95 -1.58 6.95
CA PRO A 46 -7.52 -1.14 5.67
C PRO A 46 -8.80 -1.90 5.25
N VAL A 47 -8.85 -3.21 5.50
CA VAL A 47 -10.03 -4.03 5.16
C VAL A 47 -11.22 -3.67 6.04
N VAL A 48 -10.99 -3.44 7.34
CA VAL A 48 -12.03 -3.03 8.29
C VAL A 48 -12.50 -1.61 7.98
N LEU A 49 -11.56 -0.68 7.79
CA LEU A 49 -11.84 0.72 7.46
C LEU A 49 -12.69 0.84 6.19
N ARG A 50 -12.43 0.02 5.18
CA ARG A 50 -13.24 -0.03 3.95
C ARG A 50 -14.70 -0.40 4.23
N GLU A 51 -14.93 -1.45 5.03
CA GLU A 51 -16.30 -1.84 5.39
C GLU A 51 -17.00 -0.83 6.30
N MET A 52 -16.24 -0.11 7.13
CA MET A 52 -16.77 1.00 7.92
C MET A 52 -17.10 2.20 7.02
N ALA A 53 -16.26 2.53 6.03
CA ALA A 53 -16.46 3.61 5.07
C ALA A 53 -17.71 3.40 4.20
N ARG A 54 -18.09 2.14 3.95
CA ARG A 54 -19.37 1.77 3.31
C ARG A 54 -20.60 2.27 4.07
N LYS A 55 -20.49 2.42 5.39
CA LYS A 55 -21.60 2.83 6.27
C LYS A 55 -21.49 4.27 6.74
N ASP A 56 -20.27 4.79 6.81
CA ASP A 56 -20.00 6.12 7.35
C ASP A 56 -18.78 6.74 6.67
N ARG A 57 -19.03 7.86 5.99
CA ARG A 57 -18.04 8.62 5.22
C ARG A 57 -16.76 8.94 6.02
N ARG A 58 -16.86 9.12 7.33
CA ARG A 58 -15.72 9.52 8.18
C ARG A 58 -14.55 8.54 8.12
N PHE A 59 -14.80 7.28 7.73
CA PHE A 59 -13.76 6.25 7.62
C PHE A 59 -13.01 6.27 6.29
N PHE A 60 -13.39 7.10 5.32
CA PHE A 60 -12.57 7.31 4.13
C PHE A 60 -11.22 7.97 4.47
N ALA A 61 -11.18 8.98 5.35
CA ALA A 61 -9.91 9.63 5.70
C ALA A 61 -8.83 8.66 6.26
N PRO A 62 -9.12 7.82 7.27
CA PRO A 62 -8.15 6.82 7.73
C PRO A 62 -7.84 5.75 6.68
N LEU A 63 -8.79 5.39 5.81
CA LEU A 63 -8.55 4.48 4.70
C LEU A 63 -7.58 5.09 3.68
N ILE A 64 -7.80 6.34 3.25
CA ILE A 64 -6.91 7.07 2.34
C ILE A 64 -5.53 7.30 2.97
N MET A 65 -5.45 7.54 4.28
CA MET A 65 -4.14 7.63 4.95
C MET A 65 -3.36 6.32 4.85
N SER A 66 -4.03 5.16 4.91
CA SER A 66 -3.37 3.87 4.71
C SER A 66 -2.82 3.69 3.30
N ILE A 67 -3.53 4.19 2.28
CA ILE A 67 -3.05 4.22 0.90
C ILE A 67 -1.88 5.18 0.75
N LEU A 68 -2.03 6.43 1.21
CA LEU A 68 -0.97 7.44 1.19
C LEU A 68 0.34 6.94 1.85
N SER A 69 0.21 6.19 2.95
CA SER A 69 1.35 5.57 3.62
C SER A 69 2.10 4.62 2.68
N ALA A 70 1.39 3.82 1.89
CA ALA A 70 1.97 2.91 0.89
C ALA A 70 2.57 3.67 -0.30
N GLU A 71 1.94 4.74 -0.78
CA GLU A 71 2.48 5.55 -1.90
C GLU A 71 3.83 6.19 -1.55
N PHE A 72 3.96 6.76 -0.35
CA PHE A 72 5.25 7.29 0.11
C PHE A 72 6.34 6.21 0.11
N ARG A 73 5.96 4.98 0.48
CA ARG A 73 6.87 3.82 0.49
C ARG A 73 7.23 3.36 -0.91
N GLY A 74 6.31 3.46 -1.86
CA GLY A 74 6.58 3.26 -3.28
C GLY A 74 7.68 4.19 -3.78
N ILE A 75 7.58 5.50 -3.47
CA ILE A 75 8.63 6.48 -3.83
C ILE A 75 9.99 6.06 -3.25
N ASP A 76 10.03 5.74 -1.95
CA ASP A 76 11.26 5.34 -1.26
C ASP A 76 11.86 4.08 -1.91
N PHE A 77 11.03 3.08 -2.21
CA PHE A 77 11.47 1.81 -2.77
C PHE A 77 11.96 1.95 -4.21
N PHE A 78 11.16 2.50 -5.11
CA PHE A 78 11.52 2.59 -6.53
C PHE A 78 12.61 3.62 -6.79
N GLY A 79 12.60 4.74 -6.05
CA GLY A 79 13.69 5.72 -6.09
C GLY A 79 15.01 5.10 -5.66
N ARG A 80 14.99 4.25 -4.61
CA ARG A 80 16.17 3.50 -4.17
C ARG A 80 16.58 2.44 -5.20
N PHE A 81 15.63 1.71 -5.77
CA PHE A 81 15.88 0.70 -6.78
C PHE A 81 16.66 1.26 -7.96
N VAL A 82 16.27 2.44 -8.46
CA VAL A 82 16.96 3.15 -9.56
C VAL A 82 18.44 3.36 -9.21
N VAL A 83 18.75 3.81 -8.00
CA VAL A 83 20.12 4.12 -7.59
C VAL A 83 20.94 2.86 -7.28
N ASP A 84 20.32 1.84 -6.68
CA ASP A 84 21.06 0.64 -6.28
C ASP A 84 21.36 -0.30 -7.44
N THR A 85 20.49 -0.34 -8.45
CA THR A 85 20.53 -1.35 -9.52
C THR A 85 20.98 -0.80 -10.87
N GLU A 86 21.29 0.52 -10.99
CA GLU A 86 21.60 1.17 -12.28
C GLU A 86 22.72 0.48 -13.08
N ASP A 87 23.70 -0.12 -12.39
CA ASP A 87 24.83 -0.83 -13.01
C ASP A 87 24.56 -2.33 -13.25
N GLU A 88 23.43 -2.85 -12.74
CA GLU A 88 23.08 -4.28 -12.77
C GLU A 88 21.98 -4.62 -13.78
N VAL A 89 21.18 -3.64 -14.18
CA VAL A 89 20.02 -3.82 -15.07
C VAL A 89 20.15 -3.01 -16.36
N PRO A 90 19.45 -3.38 -17.44
CA PRO A 90 19.46 -2.60 -18.67
C PRO A 90 18.93 -1.18 -18.44
N TRP A 91 19.55 -0.17 -19.08
CA TRP A 91 19.13 1.24 -18.95
C TRP A 91 17.62 1.48 -19.12
N HIS A 92 16.98 0.79 -20.06
CA HIS A 92 15.53 0.94 -20.29
C HIS A 92 14.69 0.50 -19.09
N MET A 93 15.20 -0.43 -18.27
CA MET A 93 14.58 -0.83 -17.01
C MET A 93 14.72 0.27 -15.98
N THR A 94 15.93 0.83 -15.81
CA THR A 94 16.16 1.99 -14.94
C THR A 94 15.24 3.16 -15.27
N LEU A 95 15.09 3.47 -16.57
CA LEU A 95 14.18 4.52 -17.04
C LEU A 95 12.71 4.19 -16.72
N GLY A 96 12.31 2.93 -16.85
CA GLY A 96 10.96 2.48 -16.52
C GLY A 96 10.66 2.67 -15.02
N VAL A 97 11.55 2.19 -14.15
CA VAL A 97 11.37 2.32 -12.69
C VAL A 97 11.43 3.78 -12.23
N ALA A 98 12.25 4.61 -12.89
CA ALA A 98 12.26 6.06 -12.63
C ALA A 98 10.91 6.73 -12.99
N ARG A 99 10.22 6.26 -14.04
CA ARG A 99 8.86 6.74 -14.35
C ARG A 99 7.86 6.29 -13.30
N GLN A 100 7.90 5.01 -12.92
CA GLN A 100 7.08 4.51 -11.82
C GLN A 100 7.29 5.30 -10.52
N THR A 101 8.55 5.65 -10.19
CA THR A 101 8.84 6.51 -9.01
C THR A 101 8.14 7.87 -9.09
N PHE A 102 8.04 8.44 -10.30
CA PHE A 102 7.30 9.68 -10.53
C PHE A 102 5.79 9.46 -10.41
N ASP A 103 5.28 8.33 -10.87
CA ASP A 103 3.87 7.96 -10.74
C ASP A 103 3.49 7.79 -9.25
N GLU A 104 4.33 7.15 -8.42
CA GLU A 104 4.09 7.09 -6.96
C GLU A 104 4.13 8.47 -6.29
N SER A 105 4.97 9.37 -6.81
CA SER A 105 4.99 10.77 -6.34
C SER A 105 3.67 11.48 -6.65
N ARG A 106 3.08 11.17 -7.81
CA ARG A 106 1.77 11.70 -8.20
C ARG A 106 0.64 11.05 -7.41
N HIS A 107 0.67 9.74 -7.18
CA HIS A 107 -0.29 9.04 -6.31
C HIS A 107 -0.27 9.62 -4.89
N THR A 108 0.93 9.89 -4.36
CA THR A 108 1.13 10.55 -3.07
C THR A 108 0.46 11.92 -3.05
N LEU A 109 0.75 12.78 -4.03
CA LEU A 109 0.15 14.12 -4.10
C LEU A 109 -1.38 14.06 -4.22
N LEU A 110 -1.90 13.15 -5.03
CA LEU A 110 -3.33 12.94 -5.22
C LEU A 110 -4.00 12.49 -3.92
N ASN A 111 -3.40 11.53 -3.20
CA ASN A 111 -3.91 11.08 -1.89
C ASN A 111 -3.81 12.17 -0.80
N MET A 112 -2.77 13.02 -0.82
CA MET A 112 -2.71 14.20 0.06
C MET A 112 -3.88 15.15 -0.20
N LYS A 113 -4.23 15.38 -1.47
CA LYS A 113 -5.40 16.19 -1.84
C LYS A 113 -6.73 15.53 -1.51
N LEU A 114 -6.82 14.20 -1.58
CA LEU A 114 -7.98 13.47 -1.08
C LEU A 114 -8.14 13.62 0.43
N LEU A 115 -7.06 13.55 1.22
CA LEU A 115 -7.14 13.79 2.65
C LEU A 115 -7.66 15.19 2.96
N GLU A 116 -7.14 16.22 2.27
CA GLU A 116 -7.65 17.60 2.40
C GLU A 116 -9.16 17.67 2.08
N HIS A 117 -9.59 17.04 0.98
CA HIS A 117 -11.00 16.94 0.57
C HIS A 117 -11.88 16.23 1.62
N LEU A 118 -11.33 15.24 2.33
CA LEU A 118 -12.01 14.50 3.37
C LEU A 118 -11.97 15.22 4.73
N GLY A 119 -11.38 16.42 4.80
CA GLY A 119 -11.27 17.22 6.03
C GLY A 119 -10.19 16.72 6.99
N SER A 120 -9.20 16.00 6.47
CA SER A 120 -8.07 15.41 7.22
C SER A 120 -6.74 16.00 6.73
N SER A 121 -5.65 15.68 7.40
CA SER A 121 -4.29 16.00 6.95
C SER A 121 -3.33 14.82 7.08
N VAL A 122 -2.19 14.92 6.40
CA VAL A 122 -1.12 13.92 6.50
C VAL A 122 -0.64 13.81 7.94
N GLY A 123 -0.60 12.58 8.46
CA GLY A 123 -0.17 12.29 9.83
C GLY A 123 -1.24 12.45 10.90
N GLU A 124 -2.47 12.85 10.55
CA GLU A 124 -3.61 12.83 11.49
C GLU A 124 -3.88 11.40 12.00
N TYR A 125 -3.79 10.42 11.11
CA TYR A 125 -3.81 9.00 11.45
C TYR A 125 -2.38 8.42 11.35
N PRO A 126 -2.02 7.42 12.16
CA PRO A 126 -0.70 6.80 12.09
C PRO A 126 -0.51 6.05 10.77
N ASP A 127 0.72 5.87 10.35
CA ASP A 127 1.02 5.13 9.13
C ASP A 127 0.70 3.64 9.27
N ILE A 128 0.06 3.08 8.25
CA ILE A 128 -0.06 1.64 8.07
C ILE A 128 1.05 1.24 7.10
N ILE A 129 2.16 0.73 7.65
CA ILE A 129 3.29 0.31 6.83
C ILE A 129 2.97 -1.07 6.23
N LEU A 130 2.64 -1.07 4.94
CA LEU A 130 2.49 -2.26 4.13
C LEU A 130 3.74 -2.47 3.28
N GLY A 131 4.16 -3.73 3.13
CA GLY A 131 5.35 -4.11 2.36
C GLY A 131 6.65 -4.06 3.16
N PRO A 132 7.68 -4.81 2.73
CA PRO A 132 8.96 -4.86 3.42
C PRO A 132 9.70 -3.52 3.33
N GLN A 133 10.43 -3.14 4.37
CA GLN A 133 11.48 -2.13 4.20
C GLN A 133 12.68 -2.78 3.52
N ARG A 134 13.43 -2.01 2.72
CA ARG A 134 14.66 -2.50 2.08
C ARG A 134 15.58 -3.20 3.09
N ASP A 135 15.70 -2.65 4.30
CA ASP A 135 16.55 -3.20 5.36
C ASP A 135 15.98 -4.50 5.98
N ASP A 136 14.69 -4.79 5.78
CA ASP A 136 14.07 -6.06 6.17
C ASP A 136 14.30 -7.17 5.12
N ILE A 137 14.71 -6.80 3.90
CA ILE A 137 14.94 -7.75 2.80
C ILE A 137 16.34 -8.35 2.98
N PRO A 138 16.47 -9.68 3.07
CA PRO A 138 17.78 -10.33 3.15
C PRO A 138 18.67 -9.94 1.97
N PRO A 139 20.00 -9.73 2.15
CA PRO A 139 20.89 -9.33 1.07
C PRO A 139 20.83 -10.21 -0.18
N GLU A 140 20.61 -11.52 -0.01
CA GLU A 140 20.43 -12.50 -1.08
C GLU A 140 19.13 -12.33 -1.90
N GLU A 141 18.17 -11.57 -1.36
CA GLU A 141 16.89 -11.25 -2.00
C GLU A 141 16.87 -9.85 -2.63
N LEU A 142 17.98 -9.10 -2.56
CA LEU A 142 18.14 -7.81 -3.24
C LEU A 142 18.42 -7.94 -4.75
N ASP A 143 18.36 -9.15 -5.31
CA ASP A 143 18.44 -9.34 -6.77
C ASP A 143 17.29 -8.56 -7.47
N PRO A 144 17.57 -7.77 -8.51
CA PRO A 144 16.57 -6.94 -9.17
C PRO A 144 15.33 -7.70 -9.64
N ALA A 145 15.45 -8.96 -10.05
CA ALA A 145 14.29 -9.75 -10.49
C ALA A 145 13.44 -10.25 -9.31
N ILE A 146 14.05 -10.55 -8.16
CA ILE A 146 13.32 -10.91 -6.93
C ILE A 146 12.54 -9.69 -6.44
N LEU A 147 13.18 -8.52 -6.42
CA LEU A 147 12.56 -7.26 -6.02
C LEU A 147 11.37 -6.88 -6.93
N LEU A 148 11.53 -6.98 -8.25
CA LEU A 148 10.42 -6.78 -9.20
C LEU A 148 9.26 -7.75 -8.96
N ALA A 149 9.55 -9.02 -8.67
CA ALA A 149 8.48 -9.99 -8.41
C ALA A 149 7.74 -9.72 -7.10
N ARG A 150 8.47 -9.39 -6.03
CA ARG A 150 7.88 -9.04 -4.72
C ARG A 150 7.03 -7.77 -4.81
N VAL A 151 7.51 -6.76 -5.51
CA VAL A 151 6.87 -5.44 -5.54
C VAL A 151 5.96 -5.31 -6.76
N ASN A 152 6.51 -5.23 -7.97
CA ASN A 152 5.73 -4.98 -9.18
C ASN A 152 4.71 -6.05 -9.55
N VAL A 153 4.97 -7.32 -9.26
CA VAL A 153 4.02 -8.38 -9.61
C VAL A 153 3.04 -8.63 -8.46
N ALA A 154 3.54 -8.77 -7.22
CA ALA A 154 2.70 -9.13 -6.10
C ALA A 154 2.05 -7.91 -5.39
N LEU A 155 2.84 -6.93 -4.96
CA LEU A 155 2.34 -5.77 -4.21
C LEU A 155 1.50 -4.84 -5.09
N GLU A 156 2.01 -4.47 -6.27
CA GLU A 156 1.28 -3.59 -7.21
C GLU A 156 0.01 -4.26 -7.74
N GLY A 157 0.06 -5.57 -8.04
CA GLY A 157 -1.14 -6.34 -8.40
C GLY A 157 -2.21 -6.33 -7.30
N PHE A 158 -1.79 -6.35 -6.03
CA PHE A 158 -2.68 -6.16 -4.89
C PHE A 158 -3.18 -4.72 -4.76
N ALA A 159 -2.35 -3.72 -5.02
CA ALA A 159 -2.73 -2.32 -5.03
C ALA A 159 -3.79 -2.05 -6.09
N LEU A 160 -3.64 -2.59 -7.32
CA LEU A 160 -4.65 -2.50 -8.39
C LEU A 160 -6.02 -3.00 -7.93
N THR A 161 -6.06 -4.18 -7.30
CA THR A 161 -7.30 -4.74 -6.74
C THR A 161 -7.87 -3.82 -5.64
N THR A 162 -7.00 -3.29 -4.78
CA THR A 162 -7.41 -2.41 -3.68
C THR A 162 -7.99 -1.10 -4.20
N PHE A 163 -7.38 -0.49 -5.22
CA PHE A 163 -7.88 0.72 -5.86
C PHE A 163 -9.22 0.50 -6.54
N GLU A 164 -9.40 -0.64 -7.23
CA GLU A 164 -10.71 -1.02 -7.78
C GLU A 164 -11.78 -1.13 -6.69
N GLU A 165 -11.46 -1.79 -5.58
CA GLU A 165 -12.38 -1.95 -4.45
C GLU A 165 -12.74 -0.60 -3.80
N ILE A 166 -11.78 0.33 -3.67
CA ILE A 166 -12.02 1.68 -3.12
C ILE A 166 -12.82 2.54 -4.11
N ARG A 167 -12.50 2.49 -5.40
CA ARG A 167 -13.24 3.17 -6.47
C ARG A 167 -14.71 2.73 -6.47
N ALA A 168 -14.96 1.42 -6.49
CA ALA A 168 -16.32 0.88 -6.49
C ALA A 168 -17.08 1.24 -5.20
N LEU A 169 -16.40 1.24 -4.05
CA LEU A 169 -16.98 1.71 -2.79
C LEU A 169 -17.37 3.21 -2.89
N ALA A 170 -16.47 4.05 -3.38
CA ALA A 170 -16.69 5.48 -3.49
C ALA A 170 -17.85 5.81 -4.45
N GLU A 171 -17.97 5.09 -5.57
CA GLU A 171 -19.12 5.18 -6.47
C GLU A 171 -20.44 4.83 -5.76
N GLN A 172 -20.45 3.76 -4.95
CA GLN A 172 -21.64 3.32 -4.20
C GLN A 172 -22.06 4.33 -3.11
N THR A 173 -21.10 5.03 -2.49
CA THR A 173 -21.38 5.97 -1.40
C THR A 173 -21.49 7.42 -1.86
N GLY A 174 -21.30 7.71 -3.16
CA GLY A 174 -21.35 9.07 -3.71
C GLY A 174 -20.10 9.91 -3.47
N GLU A 175 -18.96 9.31 -3.11
CA GLU A 175 -17.66 9.99 -2.95
C GLU A 175 -16.95 10.14 -4.30
N GLU A 176 -17.51 10.93 -5.20
CA GLU A 176 -17.07 11.06 -6.60
C GLU A 176 -15.58 11.41 -6.74
N MET A 177 -15.06 12.31 -5.91
CA MET A 177 -13.63 12.68 -5.96
C MET A 177 -12.73 11.51 -5.61
N VAL A 178 -13.11 10.70 -4.61
CA VAL A 178 -12.36 9.50 -4.23
C VAL A 178 -12.38 8.49 -5.39
N ALA A 179 -13.54 8.27 -6.00
CA ALA A 179 -13.68 7.36 -7.15
C ALA A 179 -12.78 7.78 -8.32
N HIS A 180 -12.86 9.04 -8.75
CA HIS A 180 -12.04 9.55 -9.85
C HIS A 180 -10.54 9.45 -9.56
N CYS A 181 -10.12 9.85 -8.37
CA CYS A 181 -8.72 9.78 -7.99
C CYS A 181 -8.17 8.34 -8.01
N HIS A 182 -8.94 7.36 -7.56
CA HIS A 182 -8.51 5.95 -7.62
C HIS A 182 -8.56 5.38 -9.05
N ASP A 183 -9.46 5.86 -9.91
CA ASP A 183 -9.45 5.52 -11.34
C ASP A 183 -8.15 5.97 -12.02
N TYR A 184 -7.67 7.19 -11.68
CA TYR A 184 -6.37 7.67 -12.14
C TYR A 184 -5.21 6.81 -11.63
N ASN A 185 -5.16 6.50 -10.33
CA ASN A 185 -4.10 5.62 -9.79
C ASN A 185 -4.11 4.24 -10.49
N MET A 186 -5.29 3.66 -10.71
CA MET A 186 -5.41 2.37 -11.41
C MET A 186 -4.82 2.40 -12.83
N ALA A 187 -4.95 3.52 -13.55
CA ALA A 187 -4.42 3.65 -14.90
C ALA A 187 -2.88 3.53 -14.94
N ASP A 188 -2.20 4.00 -13.91
CA ASP A 188 -0.75 3.89 -13.77
C ASP A 188 -0.34 2.51 -13.28
N GLU A 189 -1.11 1.97 -12.32
CA GLU A 189 -0.86 0.68 -11.71
C GLU A 189 -0.84 -0.46 -12.74
N VAL A 190 -1.69 -0.37 -13.78
CA VAL A 190 -1.65 -1.30 -14.92
C VAL A 190 -0.28 -1.27 -15.61
N THR A 191 0.33 -0.10 -15.73
CA THR A 191 1.66 0.07 -16.31
C THR A 191 2.76 -0.44 -15.37
N HIS A 192 2.60 -0.27 -14.05
CA HIS A 192 3.53 -0.75 -13.03
C HIS A 192 3.62 -2.29 -13.03
N VAL A 193 2.47 -2.95 -13.09
CA VAL A 193 2.38 -4.42 -13.19
C VAL A 193 2.97 -4.91 -14.52
N ALA A 194 2.62 -4.27 -15.64
CA ALA A 194 3.14 -4.65 -16.96
C ALA A 194 4.67 -4.48 -17.05
N LEU A 195 5.23 -3.46 -16.39
CA LEU A 195 6.67 -3.25 -16.29
C LEU A 195 7.34 -4.40 -15.54
N GLY A 196 6.76 -4.83 -14.40
CA GLY A 196 7.24 -5.95 -13.61
C GLY A 196 7.26 -7.26 -14.39
N ASP A 197 6.13 -7.61 -15.00
CA ASP A 197 5.98 -8.84 -15.80
C ASP A 197 6.99 -8.90 -16.95
N TYR A 198 7.13 -7.79 -17.69
CA TYR A 198 8.04 -7.72 -18.82
C TYR A 198 9.50 -7.92 -18.38
N TRP A 199 9.96 -7.17 -17.37
CA TRP A 199 11.36 -7.24 -16.95
C TRP A 199 11.69 -8.51 -16.19
N LEU A 200 10.77 -9.05 -15.40
CA LEU A 200 10.97 -10.34 -14.75
C LEU A 200 11.24 -11.44 -15.79
N GLU A 201 10.46 -11.49 -16.87
CA GLU A 201 10.67 -12.46 -17.95
C GLU A 201 12.03 -12.22 -18.65
N LYS A 202 12.39 -10.97 -18.95
CA LYS A 202 13.68 -10.64 -19.58
C LYS A 202 14.89 -11.00 -18.72
N LEU A 203 14.85 -10.68 -17.42
CA LEU A 203 15.94 -11.00 -16.50
C LEU A 203 16.06 -12.51 -16.24
N SER A 204 14.93 -13.21 -16.25
CA SER A 204 14.87 -14.67 -16.09
C SER A 204 15.41 -15.42 -17.30
N GLN A 205 15.32 -14.87 -18.52
CA GLN A 205 15.95 -15.46 -19.71
C GLN A 205 17.48 -15.49 -19.60
N VAL A 206 18.08 -14.53 -18.88
CA VAL A 206 19.52 -14.50 -18.60
C VAL A 206 19.87 -15.46 -17.46
N GLN A 207 19.06 -15.50 -16.40
CA GLN A 207 19.27 -16.39 -15.25
C GLN A 207 17.95 -17.08 -14.85
N PRO A 208 17.71 -18.32 -15.32
CA PRO A 208 16.42 -19.00 -15.15
C PRO A 208 15.97 -19.21 -13.70
N TRP A 209 16.90 -19.31 -12.75
CA TRP A 209 16.59 -19.50 -11.33
C TRP A 209 15.79 -18.33 -10.73
N ARG A 210 15.87 -17.13 -11.33
CA ARG A 210 15.15 -15.93 -10.88
C ARG A 210 13.64 -16.12 -10.93
N LYS A 211 13.14 -16.82 -11.95
CA LYS A 211 11.70 -17.07 -12.14
C LYS A 211 11.10 -17.89 -11.00
N GLU A 212 11.85 -18.88 -10.52
CA GLU A 212 11.40 -19.72 -9.40
C GLU A 212 11.38 -18.94 -8.08
N ARG A 213 12.45 -18.17 -7.81
CA ARG A 213 12.52 -17.30 -6.62
C ARG A 213 11.44 -16.23 -6.61
N ALA A 214 11.23 -15.59 -7.76
CA ALA A 214 10.17 -14.61 -7.98
C ALA A 214 8.78 -15.18 -7.66
N ARG A 215 8.47 -16.38 -8.17
CA ARG A 215 7.20 -17.06 -7.89
C ARG A 215 7.03 -17.40 -6.42
N ALA A 216 8.08 -17.92 -5.77
CA ALA A 216 8.03 -18.22 -4.34
C ALA A 216 7.72 -16.96 -3.51
N ALA A 217 8.36 -15.84 -3.86
CA ALA A 217 8.17 -14.56 -3.21
C ALA A 217 6.77 -13.98 -3.42
N GLN A 218 6.23 -14.10 -4.65
CA GLN A 218 4.84 -13.75 -4.96
C GLN A 218 3.84 -14.60 -4.16
N GLN A 219 4.03 -15.92 -4.15
CA GLN A 219 3.15 -16.85 -3.44
C GLN A 219 3.14 -16.60 -1.93
N GLU A 220 4.30 -16.30 -1.34
CA GLU A 220 4.43 -15.90 0.06
C GLU A 220 3.58 -14.65 0.35
N PHE A 221 3.72 -13.62 -0.50
CA PHE A 221 2.97 -12.37 -0.36
C PHE A 221 1.47 -12.60 -0.46
N GLU A 222 1.01 -13.30 -1.50
CA GLU A 222 -0.41 -13.62 -1.71
C GLU A 222 -1.01 -14.41 -0.54
N THR A 223 -0.25 -15.36 0.02
CA THR A 223 -0.67 -16.15 1.19
C THR A 223 -0.85 -15.26 2.42
N ASN A 224 0.10 -14.36 2.68
CA ASN A 224 0.03 -13.42 3.80
C ASN A 224 -1.17 -12.49 3.68
N ILE A 225 -1.42 -11.93 2.49
CA ILE A 225 -2.57 -11.08 2.22
C ILE A 225 -3.89 -11.84 2.38
N ALA A 226 -3.97 -13.08 1.89
CA ALA A 226 -5.16 -13.91 2.05
C ALA A 226 -5.49 -14.16 3.53
N MET A 227 -4.46 -14.43 4.34
CA MET A 227 -4.60 -14.58 5.79
C MET A 227 -5.11 -13.29 6.45
N VAL A 228 -4.52 -12.13 6.14
CA VAL A 228 -4.95 -10.83 6.68
C VAL A 228 -6.41 -10.53 6.31
N ARG A 229 -6.79 -10.75 5.05
CA ARG A 229 -8.18 -10.58 4.59
C ARG A 229 -9.13 -11.52 5.33
N GLN A 230 -8.74 -12.78 5.56
CA GLN A 230 -9.55 -13.74 6.31
C GLN A 230 -9.72 -13.30 7.77
N MET A 231 -8.65 -12.88 8.44
CA MET A 231 -8.72 -12.40 9.83
C MET A 231 -9.63 -11.19 9.96
N ALA A 232 -9.52 -10.21 9.05
CA ALA A 232 -10.39 -9.04 9.04
C ALA A 232 -11.87 -9.42 8.82
N ARG A 233 -12.17 -10.35 7.91
CA ARG A 233 -13.55 -10.85 7.71
C ARG A 233 -14.10 -11.53 8.95
N SER A 234 -13.31 -12.39 9.60
CA SER A 234 -13.72 -13.05 10.85
C SER A 234 -13.99 -12.05 11.97
N TYR A 235 -13.14 -11.02 12.10
CA TYR A 235 -13.32 -9.94 13.06
C TYR A 235 -14.63 -9.16 12.82
N MET A 236 -14.93 -8.83 11.55
CA MET A 236 -16.16 -8.12 11.19
C MET A 236 -17.42 -8.96 11.45
N ALA A 237 -17.36 -10.26 11.16
CA ALA A 237 -18.47 -11.18 11.44
C ALA A 237 -18.76 -11.31 12.94
N ALA A 238 -17.71 -11.39 13.78
CA ALA A 238 -17.85 -11.45 15.22
C ALA A 238 -18.34 -10.13 15.86
N SER A 239 -18.05 -9.00 15.21
CA SER A 239 -18.36 -7.66 15.72
C SER A 239 -19.74 -7.14 15.28
N THR A 240 -20.44 -7.86 14.40
CA THR A 240 -21.81 -7.51 13.98
C THR A 240 -22.81 -8.12 14.97
N PRO A 241 -23.61 -7.32 15.70
CA PRO A 241 -24.60 -7.88 16.61
C PRO A 241 -25.60 -8.74 15.83
N SER A 242 -25.80 -9.98 16.28
CA SER A 242 -26.87 -10.86 15.79
C SER A 242 -28.18 -10.06 15.79
N GLU A 243 -28.81 -9.89 14.64
CA GLU A 243 -30.19 -9.40 14.58
C GLU A 243 -31.03 -10.34 15.46
N ALA A 244 -31.46 -9.84 16.61
CA ALA A 244 -32.35 -10.58 17.49
C ALA A 244 -33.64 -10.82 16.70
N THR A 245 -33.90 -12.09 16.37
CA THR A 245 -35.21 -12.56 15.90
C THR A 245 -36.29 -11.94 16.77
N PRO A 246 -37.28 -11.22 16.19
CA PRO A 246 -38.38 -10.72 17.00
C PRO A 246 -39.13 -11.94 17.53
N SER A 247 -39.01 -12.18 18.83
CA SER A 247 -39.87 -13.10 19.55
C SER A 247 -41.29 -12.60 19.40
N GLY A 248 -42.06 -13.23 18.52
CA GLY A 248 -43.48 -12.95 18.35
C GLY A 248 -44.21 -13.22 19.66
N ASN A 249 -44.57 -12.15 20.36
CA ASN A 249 -45.64 -12.19 21.35
C ASN A 249 -46.97 -12.18 20.58
N GLY A 250 -47.45 -13.36 20.21
CA GLY A 250 -48.85 -13.59 19.88
C GLY A 250 -49.60 -13.92 21.18
N ASN A 251 -50.37 -12.95 21.67
CA ASN A 251 -51.52 -13.19 22.55
C ASN A 251 -52.69 -13.72 21.71
#